data_AF-A0A1R1YDZ5-F1
#
_entry.id   AF-A0A1R1YDZ5-F1
#
_cell.length_a   1.000
_cell.length_b   1.000
_cell.length_c   1.000
_cell.angle_alpha   90.00
_cell.angle_beta   90.00
_cell.angle_gamma   90.00
#
_symmetry.space_group_name_H-M   'P 1'
#
loop_
_entity.id
_entity.type
_entity.pdbx_description
1 polymer ?
#
loop_
_entity_poly.entity_id
_entity_poly.type
_entity_poly.pdbx_seq_one_letter_code
_entity_poly.pdbx_strand_id
1 'polypeptide(L)' 'MNDSNLISNTTGKWRILCLGLNPALQNIQILDSLDLGHVNRSKDQIIATGGKGQNFATATKQFYGSFNNPNP' A
#
# COMPACT_ATOMS: atom_id res chain seq x y z
N MET A 1 -0.20 38.18 19.02
CA MET A 1 -1.36 37.31 18.76
C MET A 1 -0.83 35.89 18.87
N ASN A 2 -1.32 35.10 19.82
CA ASN A 2 -0.74 33.80 20.20
C ASN A 2 -1.12 32.72 19.18
N ASP A 3 -0.12 32.18 18.46
CA ASP A 3 -0.27 31.08 17.50
C ASP A 3 -0.30 29.69 18.18
N SER A 4 -0.83 29.59 19.41
CA SER A 4 -0.88 28.35 20.18
C SER A 4 -2.20 27.56 20.02
N ASN A 5 -3.07 27.94 19.08
CA ASN A 5 -4.42 27.37 18.92
C ASN A 5 -4.65 26.54 17.64
N LEU A 6 -3.61 26.21 16.87
CA LEU A 6 -3.78 25.47 15.60
C LEU A 6 -3.90 23.95 15.73
N ILE A 7 -3.86 23.40 16.95
CA ILE A 7 -4.21 21.99 17.18
C ILE A 7 -5.69 21.92 17.60
N SER A 8 -6.59 22.41 16.75
CA SER A 8 -8.01 22.12 16.93
C SER A 8 -8.19 20.63 16.75
N ASN A 9 -8.69 19.97 17.79
CA ASN A 9 -9.01 18.55 17.82
C ASN A 9 -10.21 18.26 16.89
N THR A 10 -10.03 18.44 15.58
CA THR A 10 -11.06 18.17 14.57
C THR A 10 -11.16 16.68 14.38
N THR A 11 -12.09 16.06 15.11
CA THR A 11 -12.62 14.71 14.86
C THR A 11 -13.48 14.68 13.59
N GLY A 12 -12.92 15.15 12.48
CA GLY A 12 -13.53 15.08 11.16
C GLY A 12 -13.38 13.69 10.55
N LYS A 13 -14.41 13.19 9.86
CA LYS A 13 -14.30 11.99 9.02
C LYS A 13 -13.58 12.35 7.73
N TRP A 14 -12.25 12.24 7.72
CA TRP A 14 -11.44 12.47 6.54
C TRP A 14 -11.46 11.25 5.60
N ARG A 15 -11.62 11.49 4.29
CA ARG A 15 -11.52 10.46 3.26
C ARG A 15 -10.29 10.73 2.40
N ILE A 16 -9.54 9.67 2.10
CA ILE A 16 -8.33 9.75 1.28
C ILE A 16 -8.65 9.19 -0.11
N LEU A 17 -8.40 9.99 -1.15
CA LEU A 17 -8.48 9.56 -2.54
C LEU A 17 -7.06 9.31 -3.07
N CYS A 18 -6.81 8.11 -3.57
CA CYS A 18 -5.53 7.72 -4.16
C CYS A 18 -5.69 7.58 -5.67
N LEU A 19 -4.87 8.30 -6.45
CA LEU A 19 -4.85 8.22 -7.91
C LEU A 19 -3.62 7.43 -8.35
N GLY A 20 -3.84 6.27 -8.96
CA GLY A 20 -2.78 5.47 -9.57
C GLY A 20 -2.89 5.48 -11.07
N LEU A 21 -2.30 6.49 -11.71
CA LEU A 21 -2.42 6.76 -13.16
C LEU A 21 -1.82 5.67 -14.05
N ASN A 22 -0.91 4.86 -13.50
CA ASN A 22 -0.29 3.73 -14.18
C ASN A 22 -0.38 2.49 -13.28
N PRO A 23 -1.54 1.81 -13.23
CA PRO A 23 -1.68 0.56 -12.50
C PRO A 23 -0.85 -0.53 -13.16
N ALA A 24 -0.41 -1.52 -12.38
CA ALA A 24 0.29 -2.68 -12.92
C ALA A 24 -0.24 -3.97 -12.30
N LEU A 25 -0.16 -5.07 -13.05
CA LEU A 25 -0.19 -6.41 -12.48
C LEU A 25 1.25 -6.78 -12.13
N GLN A 26 1.53 -6.94 -10.84
CA GLN A 26 2.87 -7.26 -10.36
C GLN A 26 3.01 -8.78 -10.23
N ASN A 27 4.02 -9.32 -10.91
CA ASN A 27 4.38 -10.73 -10.85
C ASN A 27 5.76 -10.87 -10.20
N ILE A 28 5.79 -11.43 -8.99
CA ILE A 28 7.02 -11.61 -8.20
C ILE A 28 7.36 -13.09 -8.23
N GLN A 29 8.53 -13.42 -8.78
CA GLN A 29 9.05 -14.79 -8.82
C GLN A 29 9.99 -15.01 -7.65
N ILE A 30 9.76 -16.05 -6.86
CA ILE A 30 10.63 -16.42 -5.75
C ILE A 30 11.62 -17.46 -6.27
N LEU A 31 12.90 -17.10 -6.19
CA LEU A 31 14.04 -17.90 -6.66
C LEU A 31 14.94 -18.23 -5.47
N ASP A 32 15.44 -19.47 -5.39
CA ASP A 32 16.46 -19.83 -4.41
C ASP A 32 17.83 -19.20 -4.78
N SER A 33 18.11 -19.08 -6.08
CA SER A 33 19.27 -18.38 -6.63
C SER A 33 18.94 -17.80 -8.02
N LEU A 34 19.72 -16.80 -8.44
CA LEU A 34 19.61 -16.18 -9.77
C LEU A 34 20.83 -16.54 -10.61
N ASP A 35 20.61 -17.27 -11.69
CA ASP A 35 21.65 -17.65 -12.66
C ASP A 35 21.41 -16.95 -14.01
N LEU A 36 22.24 -15.97 -14.32
CA LEU A 36 22.08 -15.15 -15.52
C LEU A 36 22.57 -15.90 -16.78
N GLY A 37 21.78 -15.82 -17.85
CA GLY A 37 22.07 -16.53 -19.10
C GLY A 37 21.54 -17.98 -19.16
N HIS A 38 20.95 -18.47 -18.06
CA HIS A 38 20.34 -19.79 -17.97
C HIS A 38 18.84 -19.72 -17.67
N VAL A 39 18.16 -20.88 -17.82
CA VAL A 39 16.74 -21.03 -17.45
C VAL A 39 16.64 -21.12 -15.92
N ASN A 40 15.97 -20.15 -15.31
CA ASN A 40 15.65 -20.15 -13.88
C ASN A 40 14.24 -20.69 -13.67
N ARG A 41 14.07 -21.68 -12.80
CA ARG A 41 12.76 -22.21 -12.41
C ARG A 41 12.36 -21.60 -11.08
N SER A 42 11.22 -20.93 -11.03
CA SER A 42 10.71 -20.40 -9.78
C SER A 42 10.23 -21.50 -8.85
N LYS A 43 10.49 -21.29 -7.56
CA LYS A 43 9.97 -22.13 -6.49
C LYS A 43 8.51 -21.79 -6.21
N ASP A 44 8.19 -20.52 -6.29
CA ASP A 44 6.86 -19.99 -6.04
C ASP A 44 6.68 -18.63 -6.78
N GLN A 45 5.43 -18.18 -6.85
CA GLN A 45 5.02 -16.97 -7.53
C GLN A 45 3.97 -16.22 -6.71
N ILE A 46 4.18 -14.92 -6.53
CA ILE A 46 3.18 -14.02 -5.95
C ILE A 46 2.63 -13.11 -7.06
N ILE A 47 1.30 -13.11 -7.21
CA ILE A 47 0.58 -12.18 -8.09
C ILE A 47 -0.09 -11.13 -7.20
N ALA A 48 0.21 -9.85 -7.46
CA ALA A 48 -0.30 -8.73 -6.68
C ALA A 48 -0.66 -7.53 -7.55
N THR A 49 -1.46 -6.62 -7.01
CA THR A 49 -1.66 -5.30 -7.62
C THR A 49 -0.39 -4.46 -7.42
N GLY A 50 0.14 -3.93 -8.51
CA GLY A 50 1.24 -2.97 -8.52
C GLY A 50 0.77 -1.55 -8.86
N GLY A 51 1.69 -0.62 -8.73
CA GLY A 51 1.45 0.81 -8.96
C GLY A 51 1.46 1.61 -7.66
N LYS A 52 2.08 2.80 -7.69
CA LYS A 52 2.33 3.59 -6.47
C LYS A 52 1.02 4.01 -5.79
N GLY A 53 0.05 4.48 -6.56
CA GLY A 53 -1.26 4.90 -6.03
C GLY A 53 -2.04 3.74 -5.43
N GLN A 54 -2.00 2.57 -6.07
CA GLN A 54 -2.64 1.33 -5.60
C GLN A 54 -2.00 0.83 -4.30
N ASN A 55 -0.66 0.81 -4.24
CA ASN A 55 0.06 0.40 -3.03
C ASN A 55 -0.16 1.38 -1.88
N PHE A 56 -0.19 2.69 -2.15
CA PHE A 56 -0.49 3.69 -1.14
C PHE A 56 -1.93 3.55 -0.62
N ALA A 57 -2.91 3.26 -1.49
CA ALA A 57 -4.29 2.99 -1.07
C ALA A 57 -4.38 1.77 -0.15
N THR A 58 -3.67 0.68 -0.50
CA THR A 58 -3.61 -0.54 0.31
C THR A 58 -2.98 -0.29 1.68
N ALA A 59 -1.82 0.38 1.72
CA ALA A 59 -1.14 0.72 2.98
C ALA A 59 -2.00 1.67 3.85
N THR A 60 -2.61 2.68 3.23
CA THR A 60 -3.53 3.61 3.91
C THR A 60 -4.72 2.86 4.51
N LYS A 61 -5.30 1.90 3.79
CA LYS A 61 -6.40 1.06 4.29
C LYS A 61 -5.95 0.18 5.46
N GLN A 62 -4.76 -0.42 5.41
CA GLN A 62 -4.25 -1.25 6.51
C GLN A 62 -4.00 -0.43 7.77
N PHE A 63 -3.39 0.76 7.62
CA PHE A 63 -3.08 1.64 8.73
C PHE A 63 -4.35 2.29 9.31
N TYR A 64 -5.14 3.01 8.50
CA TYR A 64 -6.29 3.79 8.97
C TYR A 64 -7.61 3.01 9.00
N GLY A 65 -7.78 2.00 8.15
CA GLY A 65 -8.99 1.17 8.12
C GLY A 65 -9.13 0.28 9.35
N SER A 66 -8.02 -0.10 9.98
CA SER A 66 -8.01 -0.82 11.27
C SER A 66 -8.52 0.04 12.43
N PHE A 67 -8.42 1.37 12.37
CA PHE A 67 -8.93 2.27 13.42
C PHE A 67 -10.46 2.48 13.35
N ASN A 68 -11.11 2.11 12.25
CA ASN A 68 -12.56 2.25 12.07
C ASN A 68 -13.32 0.93 12.29
N ASN A 69 -12.70 -0.10 12.86
CA ASN A 69 -13.39 -1.30 13.31
C ASN A 69 -13.61 -1.23 14.83
N PRO A 70 -14.77 -0.73 15.32
CA PRO A 70 -15.13 -0.88 16.71
C PRO A 70 -15.48 -2.37 16.95
N ASN A 71 -14.47 -3.14 17.34
CA ASN A 71 -14.46 -4.53 17.84
C ASN A 71 -14.47 -5.71 16.83
N PRO A 72 -13.91 -6.89 17.25
CA PRO A 72 -14.19 -8.20 16.66
C PRO A 72 -15.65 -8.65 16.84
#